data_AF-A0A8T2X3S1-F1
#
_entry.id   AF-A0A8T2X3S1-F1
#
_cell.length_a   1.000
_cell.length_b   1.000
_cell.length_c   1.000
_cell.angle_alpha   90.00
_cell.angle_beta   90.00
_cell.angle_gamma   90.00
#
_symmetry.space_group_name_H-M   'P 1'
#
loop_
_entity.id
_entity.type
_entity.pdbx_description
1 polymer ?
#
loop_
_entity_poly.entity_id
_entity_poly.type
_entity_poly.pdbx_seq_one_letter_code
_entity_poly.pdbx_strand_id
1 'polypeptide(L)'
;VKLKNMLYHTARINCLAWSPDSSMVATGSLDTCIIIYEIDKPASSRMTIKGAHLGGVYGLAFTDDRSVVSSGEDACVRVWKVNPQ
;
A
#
# COMPACT_ATOMS: atom_id res chain seq x y z
N VAL A 1 4.10 -10.50 -15.33
CA VAL A 1 4.00 -11.62 -14.36
C VAL A 1 2.55 -11.82 -14.01
N LYS A 2 1.92 -12.92 -14.43
CA LYS A 2 0.53 -13.24 -14.08
C LYS A 2 0.58 -14.15 -12.85
N LEU A 3 0.65 -13.54 -11.67
CA LEU A 3 0.59 -14.29 -10.41
C LEU A 3 -0.83 -14.83 -10.26
N LYS A 4 -0.95 -16.16 -10.23
CA LYS A 4 -2.20 -16.82 -9.88
C LYS A 4 -2.56 -16.43 -8.45
N ASN A 5 -3.69 -15.74 -8.35
CA ASN A 5 -4.55 -15.57 -7.18
C ASN A 5 -4.30 -14.32 -6.31
N MET A 6 -4.98 -13.26 -6.80
CA MET A 6 -5.65 -12.19 -6.06
C MET A 6 -4.76 -11.05 -5.52
N LEU A 7 -4.64 -9.99 -6.31
CA LEU A 7 -4.20 -8.65 -5.89
C LEU A 7 -5.47 -7.84 -5.59
N TYR A 8 -5.59 -7.38 -4.35
CA TYR A 8 -6.88 -7.20 -3.65
C TYR A 8 -7.58 -5.86 -3.82
N HIS A 9 -7.03 -4.95 -4.63
CA HIS A 9 -7.71 -3.70 -4.90
C HIS A 9 -8.99 -3.93 -5.72
N THR A 10 -10.09 -3.31 -5.31
CA THR A 10 -11.39 -3.40 -5.98
C THR A 10 -11.59 -2.29 -7.01
N ALA A 11 -10.62 -1.40 -7.15
CA ALA A 11 -10.59 -0.32 -8.12
C ALA A 11 -9.16 -0.08 -8.65
N ARG A 12 -9.00 0.97 -9.48
CA ARG A 12 -7.73 1.30 -10.13
C ARG A 12 -6.65 1.62 -9.09
N ILE A 13 -5.50 0.98 -9.24
CA ILE A 13 -4.27 1.32 -8.53
C ILE A 13 -3.67 2.58 -9.18
N ASN A 14 -3.36 3.59 -8.38
CA ASN A 14 -2.82 4.87 -8.86
C ASN A 14 -1.35 5.07 -8.51
N CYS A 15 -0.88 4.49 -7.41
CA CYS A 15 0.47 4.69 -6.92
C CYS A 15 1.03 3.41 -6.29
N LEU A 16 2.36 3.31 -6.29
CA LEU A 16 3.11 2.27 -5.62
C LEU A 16 4.44 2.82 -5.08
N ALA A 17 4.99 2.19 -4.06
CA ALA A 17 6.32 2.49 -3.53
C ALA A 17 7.01 1.22 -3.05
N TRP A 18 8.32 1.14 -3.25
CA TRP A 18 9.19 0.11 -2.67
C TRP A 18 9.74 0.59 -1.33
N SER A 19 9.92 -0.33 -0.38
CA SER A 19 10.73 -0.04 0.81
C SER A 19 12.21 0.15 0.45
N PRO A 20 12.98 0.92 1.24
CA PRO A 20 14.41 1.12 0.99
C PRO A 20 15.22 -0.18 0.90
N ASP A 21 14.94 -1.14 1.79
CA ASP A 21 15.56 -2.48 1.79
C ASP A 21 15.08 -3.40 0.66
N SER A 22 14.13 -2.97 -0.16
CA SER A 22 13.50 -3.74 -1.25
C SER A 22 12.78 -5.02 -0.80
N SER A 23 12.46 -5.17 0.48
CA SER A 23 11.72 -6.34 0.99
C SER A 23 10.20 -6.18 0.85
N MET A 24 9.71 -4.94 0.74
CA MET A 24 8.29 -4.61 0.74
C MET A 24 7.86 -3.71 -0.42
N VAL A 25 6.59 -3.85 -0.81
CA VAL A 25 5.90 -2.96 -1.75
C VAL A 25 4.58 -2.50 -1.15
N ALA A 26 4.31 -1.19 -1.21
CA ALA A 26 3.02 -0.60 -0.88
C ALA A 26 2.31 -0.12 -2.15
N THR A 27 0.99 -0.33 -2.23
CA THR A 27 0.14 0.10 -3.35
C THR A 27 -1.08 0.86 -2.85
N GLY A 28 -1.52 1.86 -3.61
CA GLY A 28 -2.66 2.73 -3.27
C GLY A 28 -3.65 2.82 -4.42
N SER A 29 -4.94 2.88 -4.09
CA SER A 29 -6.03 2.69 -5.05
C SER A 29 -7.19 3.67 -4.86
N LEU A 30 -8.02 3.78 -5.90
CA LEU A 30 -9.32 4.45 -5.85
C LEU A 30 -10.32 3.78 -4.88
N ASP A 31 -10.06 2.55 -4.45
CA ASP A 31 -10.88 1.87 -3.44
C ASP A 31 -10.59 2.35 -2.00
N THR A 32 -9.88 3.47 -1.86
CA THR A 32 -9.49 4.13 -0.59
C THR A 32 -8.50 3.34 0.26
N CYS A 33 -8.01 2.18 -0.21
CA CYS A 33 -7.12 1.33 0.56
C CYS A 33 -5.65 1.53 0.19
N ILE A 34 -4.78 1.24 1.15
CA ILE A 34 -3.35 0.96 0.95
C ILE A 34 -3.13 -0.53 1.23
N ILE A 35 -2.40 -1.21 0.37
CA ILE A 35 -2.04 -2.62 0.56
C ILE A 35 -0.53 -2.74 0.56
N ILE A 36 0.02 -3.52 1.49
CA ILE A 36 1.45 -3.69 1.66
C ILE A 36 1.80 -5.18 1.61
N TYR A 37 2.82 -5.50 0.83
CA TYR A 37 3.30 -6.84 0.54
C TYR A 37 4.76 -6.99 0.97
N GLU A 38 5.10 -8.13 1.56
CA GLU A 38 6.49 -8.61 1.61
C GLU A 38 6.73 -9.53 0.41
N ILE A 39 7.77 -9.26 -0.39
CA ILE A 39 7.96 -9.88 -1.71
C ILE A 39 8.22 -11.38 -1.63
N ASP A 40 8.89 -11.85 -0.58
CA ASP A 40 9.22 -13.26 -0.38
C ASP A 40 8.13 -14.03 0.38
N LYS A 41 7.05 -13.37 0.78
CA LYS A 41 5.93 -13.98 1.48
C LYS A 41 4.74 -14.22 0.54
N PRO A 42 3.87 -15.22 0.83
CA PRO A 42 2.66 -15.42 0.05
C PRO A 42 1.75 -14.19 0.11
N ALA A 43 1.04 -13.88 -0.99
CA ALA A 43 0.14 -12.71 -1.09
C ALA A 43 -0.99 -12.70 -0.03
N SER A 44 -1.28 -13.83 0.59
CA SER A 44 -2.20 -13.94 1.74
C SER A 44 -1.69 -13.22 3.00
N SER A 45 -0.38 -13.00 3.12
CA SER A 45 0.26 -12.31 4.26
C SER A 45 0.23 -10.78 4.18
N ARG A 46 -0.33 -10.22 3.10
CA ARG A 46 -0.39 -8.77 2.90
C ARG A 46 -1.11 -8.06 4.06
N MET A 47 -0.71 -6.82 4.32
CA MET A 47 -1.46 -5.91 5.17
C MET A 47 -2.41 -5.05 4.34
N THR A 48 -3.59 -4.74 4.87
CA THR A 48 -4.56 -3.84 4.21
C THR A 48 -4.99 -2.75 5.17
N ILE A 49 -4.70 -1.50 4.81
CA ILE A 49 -5.17 -0.30 5.49
C ILE A 49 -6.44 0.15 4.76
N LYS A 50 -7.60 -0.16 5.34
CA LYS A 50 -8.91 0.20 4.77
C LYS A 50 -9.26 1.63 5.10
N GLY A 51 -9.82 2.37 4.15
CA GLY A 51 -10.23 3.76 4.36
C GLY A 51 -9.04 4.65 4.76
N ALA A 52 -7.89 4.45 4.11
CA ALA A 52 -6.69 5.24 4.39
C ALA A 52 -6.93 6.74 4.12
N HIS A 53 -7.76 7.05 3.12
CA HIS A 53 -8.21 8.40 2.78
C HIS A 53 -9.72 8.42 2.52
N LEU A 54 -10.36 9.58 2.64
CA LEU A 54 -11.77 9.78 2.25
C LEU A 54 -11.90 9.95 0.73
N GLY A 55 -11.48 8.93 -0.02
CA GLY A 55 -11.42 8.90 -1.48
C GLY A 55 -10.16 8.20 -1.98
N GLY A 56 -9.81 8.39 -3.25
CA GLY A 56 -8.68 7.70 -3.87
C GLY A 56 -7.34 8.02 -3.21
N VAL A 57 -6.47 7.01 -3.09
CA VAL A 57 -5.06 7.22 -2.73
C VAL A 57 -4.29 7.57 -3.99
N TYR A 58 -3.55 8.68 -3.98
CA TYR A 58 -2.86 9.23 -5.15
C TYR A 58 -1.35 9.30 -4.99
N GLY A 59 -0.84 9.37 -3.76
CA GLY A 59 0.59 9.35 -3.46
C GLY A 59 0.94 8.32 -2.41
N LEU A 60 2.09 7.67 -2.59
CA LEU A 60 2.68 6.74 -1.65
C LEU A 60 4.21 6.84 -1.69
N ALA A 61 4.84 6.78 -0.52
CA ALA A 61 6.28 6.66 -0.37
C ALA A 61 6.62 5.93 0.94
N PHE A 62 7.63 5.08 0.93
CA PHE A 62 8.26 4.64 2.19
C PHE A 62 9.22 5.73 2.68
N THR A 63 9.21 5.99 3.99
CA THR A 63 10.20 6.88 4.63
C THR A 63 11.35 6.11 5.26
N ASP A 64 11.12 4.84 5.59
CA ASP A 64 12.07 3.85 6.10
C ASP A 64 11.47 2.45 5.86
N ASP A 65 12.11 1.38 6.33
CA ASP A 65 11.64 0.00 6.11
C ASP A 65 10.35 -0.37 6.88
N ARG A 66 9.79 0.56 7.66
CA ARG A 66 8.63 0.32 8.55
C ARG A 66 7.61 1.44 8.54
N SER A 67 7.76 2.44 7.68
CA SER A 67 6.90 3.63 7.68
C SER A 67 6.56 4.05 6.26
N VAL A 68 5.28 4.32 6.03
CA VAL A 68 4.74 4.76 4.74
C VAL A 68 4.02 6.09 4.92
N VAL A 69 4.25 7.02 3.99
CA VAL A 69 3.50 8.26 3.84
C VAL A 69 2.55 8.11 2.67
N SER A 70 1.30 8.57 2.84
CA SER A 70 0.29 8.58 1.78
C SER A 70 -0.36 9.94 1.63
N SER A 71 -0.80 10.24 0.41
CA SER A 71 -1.69 11.36 0.11
C SER A 71 -2.88 10.90 -0.72
N GLY A 72 -4.02 11.58 -0.56
CA GLY A 72 -5.27 11.18 -1.21
C GLY A 72 -6.18 12.34 -1.57
N GLU A 73 -7.32 11.97 -2.13
CA GLU A 73 -8.39 12.85 -2.59
C GLU A 73 -8.95 13.77 -1.51
N ASP A 74 -8.85 13.35 -0.25
CA ASP A 74 -9.27 14.11 0.93
C ASP A 74 -8.32 15.27 1.31
N ALA A 75 -7.37 15.60 0.43
CA ALA A 75 -6.35 16.63 0.61
C ALA A 75 -5.47 16.44 1.86
N CYS A 76 -5.46 15.25 2.46
CA CYS A 76 -4.65 14.93 3.63
C CYS A 76 -3.37 14.19 3.24
N VAL A 77 -2.34 14.36 4.08
CA VAL A 77 -1.15 13.50 4.11
C VAL A 77 -1.16 12.73 5.43
N ARG A 78 -0.89 11.43 5.39
CA ARG A 78 -0.91 10.55 6.56
C ARG A 78 0.36 9.70 6.63
N VAL A 79 0.72 9.32 7.85
CA VAL A 79 1.87 8.45 8.15
C VAL A 79 1.35 7.15 8.76
N TRP A 80 1.86 6.03 8.29
CA TRP A 80 1.47 4.69 8.72
C TRP A 80 2.70 3.93 9.16
N LYS A 81 2.67 3.37 10.36
CA LYS A 81 3.68 2.39 10.79
C LYS A 81 3.26 1.01 10.34
N VAL A 82 4.16 0.34 9.64
CA VAL A 82 4.00 -1.02 9.14
C VAL A 82 4.74 -1.93 10.10
N ASN A 83 3.99 -2.58 10.99
CA ASN A 83 4.53 -3.59 11.87
C ASN A 83 4.14 -4.95 11.28
N PRO A 84 5.05 -5.65 10.59
CA PRO A 84 4.79 -7.02 10.19
C PRO A 84 4.50 -7.86 11.45
N GLN A 85 3.42 -8.63 11.42
CA GLN A 85 3.14 -9.69 12.40
C GLN A 85 3.94 -10.95 12.06
#